data_AF-A0A077AYQ6-F1
#
_entry.id   AF-A0A077AYQ6-F1
#
_cell.length_a   1.000
_cell.length_b   1.000
_cell.length_c   1.000
_cell.angle_alpha   90.00
_cell.angle_beta   90.00
_cell.angle_gamma   90.00
#
_symmetry.space_group_name_H-M   'P 1'
#
loop_
_entity.id
_entity.type
_entity.pdbx_description
1 polymer ?
#
loop_
_entity_poly.entity_id
_entity_poly.type
_entity_poly.pdbx_seq_one_letter_code
_entity_poly.pdbx_strand_id
1 'polypeptide(L)'
;MFKIIGLIGLISLQGQAYSFDCNYNILTAHTETYSGKITQSINSSVDSIKEDLNFLIDNSEKDNITQEYKEENFESLMQRSLDLSPSNNFLESFIKNCEIIYESDKNDTKVRQSVHMLVYEVTESLKEYFDDMELRQSFLNKKKLQQSSPNKNFQAADPIDNQGNIITENPRIKKVEAYYAPAKVH
;
A
#
# COMPACT_ATOMS: atom_id res chain seq x y z
N MET A 1 -16.10 -19.68 18.08
CA MET A 1 -16.55 -18.28 17.89
C MET A 1 -15.53 -17.37 18.55
N PHE A 2 -14.61 -16.80 17.79
CA PHE A 2 -13.66 -15.81 18.32
C PHE A 2 -14.25 -14.41 18.09
N LYS A 3 -14.56 -13.71 19.17
CA LYS A 3 -14.86 -12.27 19.14
C LYS A 3 -13.52 -11.55 19.15
N ILE A 4 -13.14 -10.96 18.02
CA ILE A 4 -12.04 -10.01 17.97
C ILE A 4 -12.60 -8.69 18.50
N ILE A 5 -12.32 -8.40 19.77
CA ILE A 5 -12.58 -7.12 20.39
C ILE A 5 -11.44 -6.20 19.91
N GLY A 6 -11.75 -5.31 18.97
CA GLY A 6 -10.86 -4.21 18.60
C GLY A 6 -10.72 -3.28 19.79
N LEU A 7 -9.58 -3.39 20.47
CA LEU A 7 -9.25 -2.61 21.65
C LEU A 7 -8.27 -1.52 21.20
N ILE A 8 -8.79 -0.37 20.77
CA ILE A 8 -7.98 0.84 20.65
C ILE A 8 -8.03 1.49 22.03
N GLY A 9 -6.87 1.51 22.69
CA GLY A 9 -6.70 2.03 24.03
C GLY A 9 -6.98 3.52 24.10
N LEU A 10 -7.74 3.89 25.13
CA LEU A 10 -7.96 5.26 25.62
C LEU A 10 -6.63 5.99 25.83
N ILE A 11 -6.31 6.96 24.97
CA ILE A 11 -5.37 8.03 25.32
C ILE A 11 -6.18 9.13 25.97
N SER A 12 -6.25 9.09 27.31
CA SER A 12 -6.68 10.23 28.12
C SER A 12 -5.56 11.25 28.15
N LEU A 13 -5.62 12.29 27.32
CA LEU A 13 -4.82 13.51 27.53
C LEU A 13 -5.76 14.68 27.84
N GLN A 14 -5.79 15.06 29.12
CA GLN A 14 -6.44 16.28 29.56
C GLN A 14 -5.66 17.49 29.03
N GLY A 15 -6.32 18.25 28.16
CA GLY A 15 -6.16 19.69 27.93
C GLY A 15 -4.80 20.18 27.46
N GLN A 16 -4.49 20.11 26.16
CA GLN A 16 -3.36 20.82 25.58
C GLN A 16 -3.69 21.26 24.16
N ALA A 17 -3.18 22.43 23.76
CA ALA A 17 -3.27 22.92 22.39
C ALA A 17 -2.74 21.84 21.43
N TYR A 18 -3.63 21.21 20.66
CA TYR A 18 -3.24 20.21 19.67
C TYR A 18 -2.38 20.89 18.61
N SER A 19 -1.10 20.48 18.55
CA SER A 19 -0.20 20.90 17.48
C SER A 19 -0.63 20.26 16.16
N PHE A 20 -0.31 20.93 15.05
CA PHE A 20 -0.45 20.37 13.70
C PHE A 20 0.04 18.92 13.63
N ASP A 21 1.22 18.63 14.18
CA ASP A 21 1.82 17.29 14.17
C ASP A 21 0.95 16.23 14.85
N CYS A 22 0.23 16.60 15.92
CA CYS A 22 -0.64 15.66 16.63
C CYS A 22 -1.85 15.29 15.77
N ASN A 23 -2.50 16.30 15.17
CA ASN A 23 -3.61 16.08 14.27
C ASN A 23 -3.18 15.30 13.02
N TYR A 24 -2.01 15.61 12.46
CA TYR A 24 -1.46 14.88 11.32
C TYR A 24 -1.23 13.40 11.67
N ASN A 25 -0.59 13.10 12.81
CA ASN A 25 -0.36 11.72 13.23
C ASN A 25 -1.65 10.92 13.45
N ILE A 26 -2.69 11.55 14.02
CA ILE A 26 -4.00 10.90 14.20
C ILE A 26 -4.64 10.66 12.82
N LEU A 27 -4.58 11.63 11.91
CA LEU A 27 -5.06 11.50 10.53
C LEU A 27 -4.34 10.36 9.79
N THR A 28 -3.02 10.24 9.93
CA THR A 28 -2.24 9.14 9.37
C THR A 28 -2.72 7.79 9.91
N ALA A 29 -2.95 7.67 11.22
CA ALA A 29 -3.46 6.43 11.81
C ALA A 29 -4.85 6.03 11.29
N HIS A 30 -5.76 7.00 11.11
CA HIS A 30 -7.05 6.74 10.47
C HIS A 30 -6.87 6.38 8.99
N THR A 31 -5.96 7.04 8.28
CA THR A 31 -5.63 6.75 6.89
C THR A 31 -5.20 5.30 6.71
N GLU A 32 -4.25 4.83 7.52
CA GLU A 32 -3.80 3.42 7.54
C GLU A 32 -4.97 2.46 7.82
N THR A 33 -5.88 2.85 8.72
CA THR A 33 -7.07 2.06 9.03
C THR A 33 -8.00 1.94 7.83
N TYR A 34 -8.28 3.04 7.13
CA TYR A 34 -9.20 3.05 5.99
C TYR A 34 -8.59 2.39 4.74
N SER A 35 -7.33 2.67 4.42
CA SER A 35 -6.63 1.98 3.32
C SER A 35 -6.51 0.47 3.61
N GLY A 36 -6.24 0.09 4.87
CA GLY A 36 -6.27 -1.30 5.33
C GLY A 36 -7.64 -1.96 5.16
N LYS A 37 -8.72 -1.30 5.57
CA LYS A 37 -10.10 -1.80 5.37
C LYS A 37 -10.43 -1.97 3.89
N ILE A 38 -10.08 -1.01 3.05
CA ILE A 38 -10.35 -1.05 1.60
C ILE A 38 -9.61 -2.22 0.94
N THR A 39 -8.32 -2.39 1.23
CA THR A 39 -7.51 -3.51 0.71
C THR A 39 -7.97 -4.87 1.25
N GLN A 40 -8.51 -4.92 2.47
CA GLN A 40 -9.08 -6.12 3.08
C GLN A 40 -10.55 -6.36 2.73
N SER A 41 -11.16 -5.54 1.86
CA SER A 41 -12.55 -5.68 1.46
C SER A 41 -13.53 -5.55 2.64
N ILE A 42 -13.30 -4.56 3.50
CA ILE A 42 -14.11 -4.24 4.67
C ILE A 42 -14.79 -2.88 4.46
N ASN A 43 -16.11 -2.84 4.62
CA ASN A 43 -16.86 -1.59 4.56
C ASN A 43 -16.67 -0.74 5.81
N SER A 44 -16.67 0.57 5.62
CA SER A 44 -16.77 1.56 6.69
C SER A 44 -18.13 2.25 6.62
N SER A 45 -18.67 2.69 7.75
CA SER A 45 -19.94 3.43 7.78
C SER A 45 -19.70 4.94 7.81
N VAL A 46 -20.71 5.70 7.40
CA VAL A 46 -20.72 7.17 7.54
C VAL A 46 -20.46 7.58 9.00
N ASP A 47 -21.12 6.92 9.95
CA ASP A 47 -20.99 7.25 11.37
C ASP A 47 -19.57 6.99 11.89
N SER A 48 -18.91 5.90 11.47
CA SER A 48 -17.52 5.64 11.91
C SER A 48 -16.56 6.67 11.37
N ILE A 49 -16.73 7.08 10.11
CA ILE A 49 -15.88 8.10 9.49
C ILE A 49 -16.10 9.45 10.18
N LYS A 50 -17.34 9.82 10.49
CA LYS A 50 -17.64 11.05 11.24
C LYS A 50 -17.00 11.04 12.62
N GLU A 51 -17.16 9.95 13.37
CA GLU A 51 -16.59 9.81 14.71
C GLU A 51 -15.06 9.93 14.67
N ASP A 52 -14.43 9.25 13.72
CA ASP A 52 -12.99 9.30 13.49
C ASP A 52 -12.49 10.68 13.05
N LEU A 53 -13.33 11.56 12.50
CA LEU A 53 -12.95 12.91 12.09
C LEU A 53 -13.18 13.99 13.16
N ASN A 54 -13.84 13.66 14.28
CA ASN A 54 -14.14 14.63 15.34
C ASN A 54 -12.88 15.33 15.85
N PHE A 55 -11.74 14.63 15.93
CA PHE A 55 -10.49 15.23 16.39
C PHE A 55 -10.01 16.37 15.48
N LEU A 56 -10.28 16.35 14.17
CA LEU A 56 -9.97 17.46 13.26
C LEU A 56 -11.00 18.58 13.38
N ILE A 57 -12.28 18.22 13.47
CA ILE A 57 -13.39 19.17 13.56
C ILE A 57 -13.24 20.03 14.83
N ASP A 58 -12.96 19.39 15.97
CA ASP A 58 -12.85 20.03 17.28
C ASP A 58 -11.59 20.90 17.43
N ASN A 59 -10.54 20.67 16.62
CA ASN A 59 -9.23 21.34 16.74
C ASN A 59 -8.87 22.27 15.56
N SER A 60 -9.86 22.65 14.76
CA SER A 60 -9.73 23.42 13.51
C SER A 60 -9.55 24.94 13.69
N GLU A 61 -9.58 25.47 14.91
CA GLU A 61 -9.46 26.93 15.18
C GLU A 61 -8.04 27.50 15.12
N LYS A 62 -7.03 26.64 14.94
CA LYS A 62 -5.64 27.03 14.69
C LYS A 62 -5.24 26.44 13.36
N ASP A 63 -4.50 27.20 12.55
CA ASP A 63 -4.04 26.92 11.18
C ASP A 63 -3.36 25.54 11.00
N ASN A 64 -4.12 24.46 11.17
CA ASN A 64 -3.67 23.07 11.24
C ASN A 64 -3.86 22.34 9.90
N ILE A 65 -4.15 23.05 8.82
CA ILE A 65 -4.49 22.47 7.52
C ILE A 65 -3.49 23.02 6.51
N THR A 66 -2.58 22.14 6.10
CA THR A 66 -1.54 22.42 5.12
C THR A 66 -2.13 22.91 3.79
N GLN A 67 -1.42 23.82 3.14
CA GLN A 67 -1.81 24.42 1.87
C GLN A 67 -1.99 23.38 0.75
N GLU A 68 -1.32 22.24 0.87
CA GLU A 68 -1.33 21.10 -0.06
C GLU A 68 -2.75 20.57 -0.33
N TYR A 69 -3.61 20.47 0.69
CA TYR A 69 -4.98 20.00 0.50
C TYR A 69 -5.90 21.01 -0.22
N LYS A 70 -5.43 22.23 -0.50
CA LYS A 70 -6.22 23.26 -1.20
C LYS A 70 -5.94 23.31 -2.70
N GLU A 71 -4.96 22.54 -3.18
CA GLU A 71 -4.54 22.55 -4.59
C GLU A 71 -5.52 21.80 -5.50
N GLU A 72 -6.16 20.76 -4.96
CA GLU A 72 -7.16 19.95 -5.65
C GLU A 72 -8.55 20.21 -5.05
N ASN A 73 -9.59 20.25 -5.90
CA ASN A 73 -10.96 20.30 -5.42
C ASN A 73 -11.48 18.89 -5.12
N PHE A 74 -12.47 18.80 -4.23
CA PHE A 74 -12.99 17.51 -3.75
C PHE A 74 -13.49 16.59 -4.87
N GLU A 75 -14.15 17.12 -5.89
CA GLU A 75 -14.67 16.32 -7.02
C GLU A 75 -13.53 15.69 -7.84
N SER A 76 -12.47 16.45 -8.10
CA SER A 76 -11.29 15.96 -8.80
C SER A 76 -10.56 14.89 -7.99
N LEU A 77 -10.45 15.10 -6.67
CA LEU A 77 -9.86 14.14 -5.75
C LEU A 77 -10.66 12.82 -5.71
N MET A 78 -11.99 12.89 -5.64
CA MET A 78 -12.85 11.69 -5.69
C MET A 78 -12.65 10.92 -6.98
N GLN A 79 -12.65 11.60 -8.13
CA GLN A 79 -12.44 10.95 -9.43
C GLN A 79 -11.07 10.28 -9.49
N ARG A 80 -10.01 11.00 -9.09
CA ARG A 80 -8.64 10.46 -9.02
C ARG A 80 -8.56 9.24 -8.12
N SER A 81 -9.26 9.26 -6.98
CA SER A 81 -9.32 8.10 -6.09
C SER A 81 -9.99 6.90 -6.74
N LEU A 82 -11.12 7.09 -7.44
CA LEU A 82 -11.83 6.00 -8.13
C LEU A 82 -10.98 5.41 -9.28
N ASP A 83 -10.18 6.24 -9.95
CA ASP A 83 -9.30 5.82 -11.03
C ASP A 83 -8.15 4.91 -10.56
N LEU A 84 -7.78 4.94 -9.26
CA LEU A 84 -6.78 4.03 -8.70
C LEU A 84 -7.19 2.57 -8.81
N SER A 85 -8.49 2.27 -8.68
CA SER A 85 -9.00 0.91 -8.76
C SER A 85 -10.49 0.90 -9.16
N PRO A 86 -10.79 1.02 -10.47
CA PRO A 86 -12.16 1.21 -10.96
C PRO A 86 -13.15 0.09 -10.64
N SER A 87 -12.65 -1.09 -10.25
CA SER A 87 -13.45 -2.26 -9.88
C SER A 87 -13.51 -2.50 -8.36
N ASN A 88 -12.96 -1.60 -7.55
CA ASN A 88 -12.95 -1.75 -6.09
C ASN A 88 -14.21 -1.14 -5.46
N ASN A 89 -15.23 -1.97 -5.28
CA ASN A 89 -16.51 -1.56 -4.66
C ASN A 89 -16.34 -1.04 -3.22
N PHE A 90 -15.27 -1.39 -2.50
CA PHE A 90 -15.02 -0.89 -1.14
C PHE A 90 -14.44 0.52 -1.16
N LEU A 91 -13.61 0.82 -2.15
CA LEU A 91 -13.14 2.19 -2.41
C LEU A 91 -14.32 3.08 -2.83
N GLU A 92 -15.16 2.61 -3.75
CA GLU A 92 -16.39 3.31 -4.15
C GLU A 92 -17.30 3.60 -2.94
N SER A 93 -17.53 2.59 -2.10
CA SER A 93 -18.31 2.71 -0.87
C SER A 93 -17.71 3.73 0.10
N PHE A 94 -16.39 3.70 0.31
CA PHE A 94 -15.68 4.67 1.13
C PHE A 94 -15.83 6.10 0.61
N ILE A 95 -15.61 6.31 -0.70
CA ILE A 95 -15.73 7.63 -1.35
C ILE A 95 -17.15 8.16 -1.23
N LYS A 96 -18.16 7.33 -1.50
CA LYS A 96 -19.56 7.69 -1.36
C LYS A 96 -19.92 8.08 0.08
N ASN A 97 -19.40 7.36 1.06
CA ASN A 97 -19.62 7.72 2.46
C ASN A 97 -18.95 9.05 2.82
N CYS A 98 -17.76 9.33 2.29
CA CYS A 98 -17.09 10.61 2.45
C CYS A 98 -17.88 11.75 1.78
N GLU A 99 -18.41 11.54 0.58
CA GLU A 99 -19.28 12.49 -0.13
C GLU A 99 -20.51 12.84 0.70
N ILE A 100 -21.19 11.85 1.30
CA ILE A 100 -22.34 12.08 2.19
C ILE A 100 -21.95 13.00 3.36
N ILE A 101 -20.76 12.81 3.96
CA ILE A 101 -20.30 13.65 5.07
C ILE A 101 -20.00 15.06 4.57
N TYR A 102 -19.27 15.17 3.46
CA TYR A 102 -18.90 16.43 2.83
C TYR A 102 -20.12 17.29 2.47
N GLU A 103 -21.20 16.65 2.02
CA GLU A 103 -22.43 17.33 1.63
C GLU A 103 -23.43 17.56 2.79
N SER A 104 -23.23 16.88 3.93
CA SER A 104 -24.19 16.91 5.04
C SER A 104 -24.38 18.29 5.68
N ASP A 105 -23.34 19.14 5.68
CA ASP A 105 -23.44 20.55 6.03
C ASP A 105 -22.50 21.39 5.15
N LYS A 106 -23.08 22.03 4.11
CA LYS A 106 -22.32 22.84 3.14
C LYS A 106 -21.65 24.06 3.76
N ASN A 107 -22.12 24.51 4.93
CA ASN A 107 -21.60 25.69 5.62
C ASN A 107 -20.52 25.31 6.65
N ASP A 108 -20.43 24.04 7.04
CA ASP A 108 -19.38 23.56 7.92
C ASP A 108 -18.08 23.33 7.13
N THR A 109 -17.28 24.40 7.06
CA THR A 109 -15.98 24.38 6.40
C THR A 109 -15.01 23.41 7.09
N LYS A 110 -15.15 23.19 8.40
CA LYS A 110 -14.28 22.32 9.18
C LYS A 110 -14.53 20.86 8.81
N VAL A 111 -15.80 20.44 8.78
CA VAL A 111 -16.18 19.10 8.32
C VAL A 111 -15.70 18.83 6.90
N ARG A 112 -15.96 19.77 5.98
CA ARG A 112 -15.55 19.63 4.57
C ARG A 112 -14.03 19.50 4.42
N GLN A 113 -13.27 20.27 5.19
CA GLN A 113 -11.81 20.17 5.21
C GLN A 113 -11.33 18.85 5.79
N SER A 114 -11.87 18.41 6.92
CA SER A 114 -11.50 17.13 7.56
C SER A 114 -11.73 15.94 6.62
N VAL A 115 -12.88 15.92 5.93
CA VAL A 115 -13.19 14.87 4.94
C VAL A 115 -12.23 14.95 3.75
N HIS A 116 -11.96 16.16 3.25
CA HIS A 116 -11.05 16.36 2.13
C HIS A 116 -9.65 15.80 2.43
N MET A 117 -9.12 16.11 3.62
CA MET A 117 -7.83 15.61 4.09
C MET A 117 -7.81 14.08 4.15
N LEU A 118 -8.84 13.48 4.75
CA LEU A 118 -8.93 12.02 4.85
C LEU A 118 -8.95 11.34 3.47
N VAL A 119 -9.76 11.84 2.53
CA VAL A 119 -9.81 11.27 1.19
C VAL A 119 -8.47 11.42 0.49
N TYR A 120 -7.79 12.55 0.65
CA TYR A 120 -6.46 12.78 0.06
C TYR A 120 -5.44 11.77 0.57
N GLU A 121 -5.30 11.66 1.89
CA GLU A 121 -4.32 10.76 2.52
C GLU A 121 -4.60 9.28 2.19
N VAL A 122 -5.88 8.87 2.17
CA VAL A 122 -6.27 7.51 1.77
C VAL A 122 -5.95 7.26 0.29
N THR A 123 -6.14 8.26 -0.57
CA THR A 123 -5.81 8.18 -2.00
C THR A 123 -4.32 7.98 -2.21
N GLU A 124 -3.47 8.78 -1.56
CA GLU A 124 -2.02 8.63 -1.65
C GLU A 124 -1.56 7.27 -1.09
N SER A 125 -2.07 6.87 0.07
CA SER A 125 -1.75 5.56 0.67
C SER A 125 -2.12 4.38 -0.24
N LEU A 126 -3.29 4.43 -0.90
CA LEU A 126 -3.73 3.38 -1.81
C LEU A 126 -2.92 3.36 -3.11
N LYS A 127 -2.54 4.53 -3.64
CA LYS A 127 -1.68 4.64 -4.82
C LYS A 127 -0.35 3.95 -4.57
N GLU A 128 0.31 4.25 -3.44
CA GLU A 128 1.57 3.58 -3.06
C GLU A 128 1.40 2.06 -2.95
N TYR A 129 0.30 1.61 -2.35
CA TYR A 129 -0.02 0.19 -2.25
C TYR A 129 -0.18 -0.49 -3.62
N PHE A 130 -0.92 0.12 -4.54
CA PHE A 130 -1.15 -0.45 -5.86
C PHE A 130 0.12 -0.43 -6.72
N ASP A 131 0.94 0.62 -6.64
CA ASP A 131 2.23 0.70 -7.32
C ASP A 131 3.20 -0.41 -6.84
N ASP A 132 3.29 -0.66 -5.52
CA ASP A 132 4.10 -1.76 -4.97
C ASP A 132 3.57 -3.14 -5.42
N MET A 133 2.25 -3.32 -5.46
CA MET A 133 1.63 -4.55 -5.94
C MET A 133 1.93 -4.82 -7.42
N GLU A 134 1.86 -3.79 -8.28
CA GLU A 134 2.21 -3.91 -9.69
C GLU A 134 3.70 -4.25 -9.86
N LEU A 135 4.58 -3.56 -9.12
CA LEU A 135 6.01 -3.82 -9.14
C LEU A 135 6.32 -5.27 -8.76
N ARG A 136 5.75 -5.77 -7.66
CA ARG A 136 5.90 -7.17 -7.22
C ARG A 136 5.42 -8.17 -8.27
N GLN A 137 4.27 -7.90 -8.89
CA GLN A 137 3.74 -8.77 -9.94
C GLN A 137 4.67 -8.81 -11.17
N SER A 138 5.25 -7.67 -11.54
CA SER A 138 6.23 -7.59 -12.64
C SER A 138 7.47 -8.45 -12.37
N PHE A 139 7.98 -8.46 -11.14
CA PHE A 139 9.11 -9.30 -10.74
C PHE A 139 8.78 -10.78 -10.77
N LEU A 140 7.58 -11.17 -10.31
CA LEU A 140 7.11 -12.55 -10.35
C LEU A 140 6.96 -13.05 -11.79
N ASN A 141 6.41 -12.22 -12.68
CA ASN A 141 6.26 -12.55 -14.09
C ASN A 141 7.61 -12.72 -14.79
N LYS A 142 8.59 -11.84 -14.50
CA LYS A 142 9.97 -11.98 -15.00
C LYS A 142 10.64 -13.28 -14.54
N LYS A 143 10.47 -13.66 -13.26
CA LYS A 143 11.00 -14.93 -12.73
C LYS A 143 10.36 -16.15 -13.40
N LYS A 144 9.03 -16.14 -13.61
CA LYS A 144 8.32 -17.22 -14.31
C LYS A 144 8.86 -17.42 -15.73
N LEU A 145 9.10 -16.32 -16.48
CA LEU A 145 9.66 -16.36 -17.83
C LEU A 145 11.10 -16.90 -17.88
N GLN A 146 11.93 -16.60 -16.88
CA GLN A 146 13.29 -17.14 -16.78
C GLN A 146 13.29 -18.63 -16.40
N GLN A 147 12.34 -19.08 -15.59
CA GLN A 147 12.18 -20.51 -15.23
C GLN A 147 11.52 -21.34 -16.34
N SER A 148 10.72 -20.74 -17.22
CA SER A 148 10.10 -21.41 -18.37
C SER A 148 10.97 -21.42 -19.64
N SER A 149 12.20 -20.89 -19.58
CA SER A 149 13.15 -21.11 -20.67
C SER A 149 13.46 -22.60 -20.76
N PRO A 150 13.26 -23.25 -21.92
CA PRO A 150 13.41 -24.69 -22.03
C PRO A 150 14.84 -25.03 -21.63
N ASN A 151 14.94 -25.97 -20.69
CA ASN A 151 16.14 -26.76 -20.49
C ASN A 151 16.52 -27.29 -21.87
N LYS A 152 17.44 -26.60 -22.56
CA LYS A 152 18.08 -27.17 -23.73
C LYS A 152 18.75 -28.41 -23.18
N ASN A 153 18.12 -29.56 -23.43
CA ASN A 153 18.83 -30.81 -23.50
C ASN A 153 20.02 -30.55 -24.42
N PHE A 154 21.14 -30.20 -23.84
CA PHE A 154 22.42 -30.54 -24.40
C PHE A 154 22.44 -32.07 -24.36
N GLN A 155 21.86 -32.69 -25.38
CA GLN A 155 22.48 -33.89 -25.90
C GLN A 155 23.85 -33.42 -26.38
N ALA A 156 24.84 -33.50 -25.48
CA ALA A 156 26.20 -33.70 -25.93
C ALA A 156 26.14 -34.99 -26.75
N ALA A 157 26.18 -34.83 -28.07
CA ALA A 157 26.56 -35.95 -28.91
C ALA A 157 27.99 -36.27 -28.49
N ASP A 158 28.17 -37.35 -27.74
CA ASP A 158 29.47 -37.95 -27.58
C ASP A 158 29.99 -38.27 -29.00
N PRO A 159 31.22 -37.87 -29.36
CA PRO A 159 31.82 -38.33 -30.60
C PRO A 159 32.05 -39.84 -30.45
N ILE A 160 31.17 -40.62 -31.06
CA ILE A 160 31.35 -42.07 -31.22
C ILE A 160 32.49 -42.25 -32.23
N ASP A 161 33.60 -42.84 -31.79
CA ASP A 161 34.57 -43.40 -32.73
C ASP A 161 34.08 -44.77 -33.24
N ASN A 162 34.52 -45.15 -34.44
CA ASN A 162 34.02 -46.31 -35.20
C ASN A 162 34.41 -47.68 -34.60
N GLN A 163 34.62 -47.80 -33.28
CA GLN A 163 35.04 -49.07 -32.65
C GLN A 163 34.25 -49.50 -31.41
N GLY A 164 33.18 -48.80 -31.02
CA GLY A 164 32.13 -49.38 -30.17
C GLY A 164 32.51 -49.74 -28.73
N ASN A 165 33.36 -48.94 -28.07
CA ASN A 165 33.65 -49.11 -26.65
C ASN A 165 33.12 -47.93 -25.79
N ILE A 166 32.49 -48.27 -24.65
CA ILE A 166 31.99 -47.32 -23.65
C ILE A 166 33.15 -46.90 -22.73
N ILE A 167 33.44 -45.60 -22.63
CA ILE A 167 34.38 -45.07 -21.64
C ILE A 167 33.61 -44.83 -20.34
N THR A 168 33.84 -45.69 -19.35
CA THR A 168 33.36 -45.53 -17.98
C THR A 168 34.43 -44.84 -17.14
N GLU A 169 34.22 -43.60 -16.71
CA GLU A 169 34.96 -43.03 -15.56
C GLU A 169 33.99 -42.48 -14.50
N ASN A 170 34.13 -43.05 -13.29
CA ASN A 170 33.34 -42.81 -12.08
C ASN A 170 33.98 -41.65 -11.27
N PRO A 171 33.21 -40.87 -10.47
CA PRO A 171 33.59 -39.56 -9.98
C PRO A 171 34.38 -39.64 -8.66
N ARG A 172 35.41 -38.80 -8.52
CA ARG A 172 35.99 -38.46 -7.22
C ARG A 172 35.68 -37.01 -6.86
N ILE A 173 34.78 -36.90 -5.89
CA ILE A 173 34.53 -35.75 -5.01
C ILE A 173 35.86 -35.16 -4.52
N LYS A 174 36.10 -33.85 -4.74
CA LYS A 174 36.96 -33.02 -3.89
C LYS A 174 36.43 -31.59 -3.77
N LYS A 175 35.81 -31.37 -2.61
CA LYS A 175 35.97 -30.27 -1.64
C LYS A 175 36.10 -28.81 -2.14
N VAL A 176 35.13 -28.03 -1.66
CA VAL A 176 35.04 -26.57 -1.53
C VAL A 176 36.29 -25.95 -0.89
N GLU A 177 36.77 -24.83 -1.43
CA GLU A 177 37.34 -23.74 -0.64
C GLU A 177 37.19 -22.38 -1.36
N ALA A 178 36.92 -21.35 -0.57
CA ALA A 178 36.44 -20.04 -0.95
C ALA A 178 37.57 -19.01 -1.12
N TYR A 179 37.15 -17.78 -1.45
CA TYR A 179 37.86 -16.48 -1.50
C TYR A 179 38.44 -16.06 -2.85
N TYR A 180 37.84 -15.03 -3.47
CA TYR A 180 38.48 -13.73 -3.72
C TYR A 180 37.43 -12.62 -3.84
N ALA A 181 37.65 -11.55 -3.08
CA ALA A 181 36.86 -10.30 -3.02
C ALA A 181 37.12 -9.39 -4.24
N PRO A 182 36.23 -8.41 -4.54
CA PRO A 182 36.29 -7.63 -5.77
C PRO A 182 37.43 -6.60 -5.80
N ALA A 183 37.90 -6.33 -7.01
CA ALA A 183 38.94 -5.37 -7.34
C ALA A 183 38.53 -3.93 -6.97
N LYS A 184 39.43 -3.22 -6.29
CA LYS A 184 39.45 -1.75 -6.29
C LYS A 184 40.05 -1.29 -7.62
N VAL A 185 39.37 -0.38 -8.31
CA VAL A 185 39.94 0.40 -9.40
C VAL A 185 39.91 1.86 -9.00
N HIS A 186 41.10 2.46 -9.11
CA HIS A 186 41.66 3.74 -8.69
C HIS A 186 40.74 4.94 -8.44
#